data_AF-A0A8S2SWW9-F1
#
_entry.id   AF-A0A8S2SWW9-F1
#
_cell.length_a   1.000
_cell.length_b   1.000
_cell.length_c   1.000
_cell.angle_alpha   90.00
_cell.angle_beta   90.00
_cell.angle_gamma   90.00
#
_symmetry.space_group_name_H-M   'P 1'
#
loop_
_entity.id
_entity.type
_entity.pdbx_description
1 polymer ?
#
loop_
_entity_poly.entity_id
_entity_poly.type
_entity_poly.pdbx_seq_one_letter_code
_entity_poly.pdbx_strand_id
1 'polypeptide(L)'
;MFLKSLLLIILYFRYSCGLNNGLGRTPQMGWNSWNHFGCNINEKLIQQTADIIVATGLAAAGYEYVNMDDCWQVSRDSQGTIQADPNAFPSGIPALVDYVHSRKLKYGLYSDAGFKTCAGRPGSLHYEIIDAKTYAAWGVDYLKYDNCNSDGTIPELRYPVMRDALNASGRPIFYSMC
;
A
#
# COMPACT_ATOMS: atom_id res chain seq x y z
N MET A 1 56.32 -17.27 -29.64
CA MET A 1 55.05 -17.23 -30.41
C MET A 1 54.31 -18.51 -30.05
N PHE A 2 53.14 -18.57 -29.41
CA PHE A 2 51.96 -17.69 -29.33
C PHE A 2 51.29 -17.90 -27.95
N LEU A 3 51.03 -16.80 -27.23
CA LEU A 3 49.70 -16.22 -26.97
C LEU A 3 48.94 -16.86 -25.80
N LYS A 4 49.03 -16.22 -24.63
CA LYS A 4 48.16 -16.44 -23.47
C LYS A 4 46.76 -15.93 -23.81
N SER A 5 45.78 -16.81 -23.97
CA SER A 5 44.37 -16.43 -24.10
C SER A 5 43.85 -15.89 -22.77
N LEU A 6 43.61 -14.58 -22.71
CA LEU A 6 42.90 -13.92 -21.62
C LEU A 6 41.39 -14.03 -21.92
N LEU A 7 40.68 -14.84 -21.14
CA LEU A 7 39.22 -14.96 -21.25
C LEU A 7 38.60 -13.70 -20.62
N LEU A 8 38.09 -12.79 -21.46
CA LEU A 8 37.32 -11.63 -20.99
C LEU A 8 35.92 -12.11 -20.55
N ILE A 9 35.68 -12.16 -19.24
CA ILE A 9 34.32 -12.34 -18.71
C ILE A 9 33.61 -11.00 -18.82
N ILE A 10 32.78 -10.84 -19.85
CA ILE A 10 31.87 -9.70 -19.98
C ILE A 10 30.72 -9.93 -18.99
N LEU A 11 30.80 -9.30 -17.82
CA LEU A 11 29.69 -9.17 -16.88
C LEU A 11 28.60 -8.31 -17.54
N TYR A 12 27.59 -8.96 -18.11
CA TYR A 12 26.36 -8.29 -18.54
C TYR A 12 25.61 -7.81 -17.29
N PHE A 13 25.86 -6.56 -16.88
CA PHE A 13 24.96 -5.87 -15.96
C PHE A 13 23.61 -5.69 -16.66
N ARG A 14 22.66 -6.57 -16.32
CA ARG A 14 21.24 -6.40 -16.68
C ARG A 14 20.72 -5.23 -15.84
N TYR A 15 20.74 -4.03 -16.42
CA TYR A 15 19.98 -2.92 -15.85
C TYR A 15 18.49 -3.27 -16.00
N SER A 16 17.83 -3.53 -14.87
CA SER A 16 16.37 -3.57 -14.85
C SER A 16 15.88 -2.13 -14.91
N CYS A 17 15.16 -1.78 -15.97
CA CYS A 17 14.47 -0.51 -16.05
C CYS A 17 13.18 -0.62 -15.23
N GLY A 18 13.09 0.15 -14.16
CA GLY A 18 11.89 0.26 -13.32
C GLY A 18 11.64 1.72 -12.98
N LEU A 19 10.38 2.07 -12.68
CA LEU A 19 10.05 3.38 -12.13
C LEU A 19 10.82 3.57 -10.83
N ASN A 20 11.69 4.59 -10.80
CA ASN A 20 12.46 4.90 -9.61
C ASN A 20 11.67 5.85 -8.71
N ASN A 21 10.82 5.29 -7.85
CA ASN A 21 10.13 6.03 -6.77
C ASN A 21 10.90 5.96 -5.43
N GLY A 22 12.16 5.50 -5.44
CA GLY A 22 12.98 5.34 -4.24
C GLY A 22 12.62 4.15 -3.35
N LEU A 23 11.55 3.41 -3.63
CA LEU A 23 11.05 2.27 -2.84
C LEU A 23 11.30 0.93 -3.55
N GLY A 24 10.98 -0.19 -2.88
CA GLY A 24 11.04 -1.53 -3.49
C GLY A 24 12.42 -1.99 -3.95
N ARG A 25 13.50 -1.51 -3.31
CA ARG A 25 14.88 -1.94 -3.59
C ARG A 25 15.13 -3.40 -3.18
N THR A 26 14.36 -3.86 -2.21
CA THR A 26 14.20 -5.27 -1.85
C THR A 26 12.70 -5.58 -1.82
N PRO A 27 12.30 -6.86 -1.90
CA PRO A 27 10.91 -7.23 -1.65
C PRO A 27 10.43 -6.68 -0.30
N GLN A 28 9.22 -6.12 -0.29
CA GLN A 28 8.59 -5.65 0.94
C GLN A 28 8.32 -6.82 1.90
N MET A 29 8.43 -6.56 3.19
CA MET A 29 8.16 -7.54 4.24
C MET A 29 7.20 -6.96 5.26
N GLY A 30 6.20 -7.73 5.65
CA GLY A 30 5.15 -7.25 6.55
C GLY A 30 4.04 -8.26 6.77
N TRP A 31 2.92 -7.75 7.24
CA TRP A 31 1.71 -8.49 7.54
C TRP A 31 0.52 -7.84 6.82
N ASN A 32 -0.50 -8.64 6.51
CA ASN A 32 -1.76 -8.17 5.94
C ASN A 32 -2.95 -8.81 6.68
N SER A 33 -4.00 -8.02 6.92
CA SER A 33 -5.17 -8.44 7.72
C SER A 33 -6.06 -9.50 7.07
N TRP A 34 -6.08 -9.60 5.74
CA TRP A 34 -7.15 -10.27 4.99
C TRP A 34 -7.29 -11.76 5.28
N ASN A 35 -6.21 -12.53 5.16
CA ASN A 35 -6.27 -14.00 5.14
C ASN A 35 -6.86 -14.61 6.41
N HIS A 36 -6.77 -13.92 7.55
CA HIS A 36 -7.32 -14.40 8.81
C HIS A 36 -8.57 -13.64 9.24
N PHE A 37 -8.60 -12.31 9.05
CA PHE A 37 -9.65 -11.47 9.63
C PHE A 37 -10.75 -11.08 8.63
N GLY A 38 -10.49 -11.11 7.32
CA GLY A 38 -11.41 -10.60 6.30
C GLY A 38 -11.91 -9.20 6.66
N CYS A 39 -13.23 -8.99 6.63
CA CYS A 39 -13.84 -7.73 7.06
C CYS A 39 -13.94 -7.52 8.58
N ASN A 40 -13.57 -8.50 9.41
CA ASN A 40 -13.63 -8.37 10.87
C ASN A 40 -12.37 -7.68 11.40
N ILE A 41 -12.17 -6.43 10.98
CA ILE A 41 -11.03 -5.58 11.33
C ILE A 41 -11.49 -4.34 12.09
N ASN A 42 -10.66 -3.86 13.01
CA ASN A 42 -10.87 -2.61 13.75
C ASN A 42 -9.54 -2.04 14.24
N GLU A 43 -9.59 -0.81 14.74
CA GLU A 43 -8.43 -0.07 15.25
C GLU A 43 -7.61 -0.87 16.26
N LYS A 44 -8.28 -1.48 17.25
CA LYS A 44 -7.63 -2.26 18.30
C LYS A 44 -6.85 -3.44 17.73
N LEU A 45 -7.44 -4.18 16.78
CA LEU A 45 -6.78 -5.30 16.13
C LEU A 45 -5.49 -4.87 15.43
N ILE A 46 -5.53 -3.76 14.69
CA ILE A 46 -4.36 -3.27 13.95
C ILE A 46 -3.28 -2.80 14.93
N GLN A 47 -3.64 -2.06 15.98
CA GLN A 47 -2.73 -1.64 17.04
C GLN A 47 -2.05 -2.83 17.73
N GLN A 48 -2.84 -3.82 18.15
CA GLN A 48 -2.31 -5.04 18.80
C GLN A 48 -1.39 -5.83 17.87
N THR A 49 -1.72 -5.89 16.58
CA THR A 49 -0.87 -6.57 15.58
C THR A 49 0.47 -5.85 15.43
N ALA A 50 0.48 -4.52 15.37
CA ALA A 50 1.70 -3.72 15.35
C ALA A 50 2.58 -3.98 16.58
N ASP A 51 1.98 -4.00 17.78
CA ASP A 51 2.70 -4.33 19.02
C ASP A 51 3.29 -5.75 18.99
N ILE A 52 2.55 -6.74 18.49
CA ILE A 52 3.01 -8.13 18.39
C ILE A 52 4.17 -8.28 17.40
N ILE A 53 4.11 -7.61 16.25
CA ILE A 53 5.20 -7.62 15.25
C ILE A 53 6.51 -7.13 15.88
N VAL A 54 6.45 -6.10 16.73
CA VAL A 54 7.62 -5.63 17.49
C VAL A 54 8.01 -6.61 18.58
N ALA A 55 7.07 -7.02 19.44
CA ALA A 55 7.35 -7.85 20.62
C ALA A 55 7.92 -9.24 20.29
N THR A 56 7.52 -9.80 19.15
CA THR A 56 8.01 -11.11 18.68
C THR A 56 9.36 -11.04 17.96
N GLY A 57 9.89 -9.84 17.71
CA GLY A 57 11.13 -9.63 16.96
C GLY A 57 10.97 -9.69 15.44
N LEU A 58 9.76 -9.84 14.91
CA LEU A 58 9.51 -9.82 13.46
C LEU A 58 9.91 -8.47 12.84
N ALA A 59 9.67 -7.36 13.53
CA ALA A 59 10.15 -6.04 13.11
C ALA A 59 11.68 -6.04 12.93
N ALA A 60 12.42 -6.63 13.87
CA ALA A 60 13.89 -6.73 13.81
C ALA A 60 14.37 -7.67 12.69
N ALA A 61 13.53 -8.63 12.28
CA ALA A 61 13.76 -9.49 11.12
C ALA A 61 13.37 -8.85 9.77
N GLY A 62 12.86 -7.61 9.78
CA GLY A 62 12.55 -6.83 8.58
C GLY A 62 11.06 -6.71 8.24
N TYR A 63 10.14 -7.30 9.02
CA TYR A 63 8.69 -7.17 8.81
C TYR A 63 8.23 -5.78 9.27
N GLU A 64 8.25 -4.81 8.36
CA GLU A 64 8.00 -3.40 8.69
C GLU A 64 6.61 -2.90 8.28
N TYR A 65 5.92 -3.53 7.33
CA TYR A 65 4.61 -3.09 6.86
C TYR A 65 3.46 -3.74 7.63
N VAL A 66 2.55 -2.94 8.19
CA VAL A 66 1.27 -3.36 8.76
C VAL A 66 0.16 -2.95 7.80
N ASN A 67 -0.25 -3.88 6.93
CA ASN A 67 -1.20 -3.59 5.86
C ASN A 67 -2.63 -3.93 6.30
N MET A 68 -3.47 -2.90 6.42
CA MET A 68 -4.90 -3.06 6.58
C MET A 68 -5.57 -3.23 5.21
N ASP A 69 -6.22 -4.38 5.03
CA ASP A 69 -6.88 -4.74 3.77
C ASP A 69 -8.30 -4.14 3.67
N ASP A 70 -9.14 -4.68 2.79
CA ASP A 70 -10.51 -4.20 2.50
C ASP A 70 -11.41 -4.09 3.75
N CYS A 71 -12.59 -3.49 3.57
CA CYS A 71 -13.64 -3.31 4.56
C CYS A 71 -13.42 -2.20 5.60
N TRP A 72 -12.39 -1.35 5.43
CA TRP A 72 -12.14 -0.24 6.35
C TRP A 72 -12.96 1.02 6.05
N GLN A 73 -13.36 1.21 4.79
CA GLN A 73 -14.08 2.38 4.30
C GLN A 73 -15.56 2.09 4.07
N VAL A 74 -16.41 3.09 4.31
CA VAL A 74 -17.88 2.92 4.28
C VAL A 74 -18.60 3.89 3.36
N SER A 75 -18.04 5.08 3.13
CA SER A 75 -18.70 6.12 2.33
C SER A 75 -17.69 7.11 1.76
N ARG A 76 -18.20 8.09 1.00
CA ARG A 76 -17.50 9.32 0.64
C ARG A 76 -18.29 10.51 1.17
N ASP A 77 -17.61 11.57 1.58
CA ASP A 77 -18.26 12.82 1.99
C ASP A 77 -18.74 13.64 0.77
N SER A 78 -19.30 14.84 1.00
CA SER A 78 -19.80 15.72 -0.06
C SER A 78 -18.73 16.26 -1.00
N GLN A 79 -17.45 16.18 -0.61
CA GLN A 79 -16.30 16.55 -1.43
C GLN A 79 -15.67 15.34 -2.14
N GLY A 80 -16.25 14.15 -1.97
CA GLY A 80 -15.75 12.91 -2.54
C GLY A 80 -14.63 12.26 -1.73
N THR A 81 -14.29 12.79 -0.54
CA THR A 81 -13.24 12.23 0.31
C THR A 81 -13.72 10.92 0.93
N ILE A 82 -12.95 9.86 0.77
CA ILE A 82 -13.24 8.54 1.32
C ILE A 82 -13.24 8.55 2.86
N GLN A 83 -14.23 7.89 3.46
CA GLN A 83 -14.46 7.86 4.91
C GLN A 83 -14.28 6.45 5.46
N ALA A 84 -13.49 6.33 6.52
CA ALA A 84 -13.36 5.11 7.30
C ALA A 84 -14.64 4.81 8.09
N ASP A 85 -14.86 3.54 8.45
CA ASP A 85 -15.91 3.14 9.38
C ASP A 85 -15.64 3.77 10.76
N PRO A 86 -16.44 4.72 11.26
CA PRO A 86 -16.19 5.38 12.53
C PRO A 86 -16.41 4.47 13.74
N ASN A 87 -17.13 3.34 13.58
CA ASN A 87 -17.31 2.38 14.65
C ASN A 87 -16.10 1.44 14.78
N ALA A 88 -15.51 1.04 13.64
CA ALA A 88 -14.31 0.20 13.63
C ALA A 88 -13.04 1.01 13.91
N PHE A 89 -12.99 2.27 13.48
CA PHE A 89 -11.84 3.17 13.59
C PHE A 89 -12.22 4.50 14.27
N PRO A 90 -12.60 4.47 15.56
CA PRO A 90 -13.15 5.63 16.25
C PRO A 90 -12.16 6.79 16.43
N SER A 91 -10.85 6.53 16.41
CA SER A 91 -9.82 7.59 16.45
C SER A 91 -9.47 8.12 15.06
N GLY A 92 -10.01 7.49 14.01
CA GLY A 92 -9.70 7.78 12.61
C GLY A 92 -8.37 7.18 12.14
N ILE A 93 -8.22 7.09 10.82
CA ILE A 93 -7.02 6.52 10.19
C ILE A 93 -5.73 7.28 10.53
N PRO A 94 -5.69 8.64 10.58
CA PRO A 94 -4.47 9.36 10.97
C PRO A 94 -3.91 8.93 12.33
N ALA A 95 -4.77 8.80 13.35
CA ALA A 95 -4.33 8.39 14.67
C ALA A 95 -3.80 6.95 14.68
N LEU A 96 -4.39 6.07 13.87
CA LEU A 96 -3.92 4.69 13.71
C LEU A 96 -2.57 4.63 12.98
N VAL A 97 -2.36 5.47 11.96
CA VAL A 97 -1.08 5.62 11.26
C VAL A 97 -0.01 6.11 12.25
N ASP A 98 -0.28 7.17 13.01
CA ASP A 98 0.64 7.70 14.02
C ASP A 98 1.00 6.64 15.07
N TYR A 99 0.02 5.83 15.48
CA TYR A 99 0.27 4.71 16.38
C TYR A 99 1.24 3.70 15.76
N VAL A 100 1.03 3.26 14.52
CA VAL A 100 1.93 2.31 13.84
C VAL A 100 3.33 2.90 13.65
N HIS A 101 3.43 4.18 13.27
CA HIS A 101 4.71 4.88 13.14
C HIS A 101 5.46 4.99 14.48
N SER A 102 4.76 5.18 15.61
CA SER A 102 5.39 5.20 16.93
C SER A 102 6.07 3.88 17.32
N ARG A 103 5.70 2.77 16.66
CA ARG A 103 6.35 1.45 16.78
C ARG A 103 7.51 1.26 15.80
N LYS A 104 7.88 2.31 15.05
CA LYS A 104 8.86 2.28 13.95
C LYS A 104 8.46 1.32 12.82
N LEU A 105 7.16 1.11 12.65
CA LEU A 105 6.58 0.33 11.55
C LEU A 105 5.97 1.29 10.51
N LYS A 106 5.65 0.76 9.34
CA LYS A 106 4.99 1.44 8.22
C LYS A 106 3.55 0.99 8.11
N TYR A 107 2.65 1.90 7.78
CA TYR A 107 1.23 1.63 7.65
C TYR A 107 0.82 1.44 6.19
N GLY A 108 0.13 0.34 5.90
CA GLY A 108 -0.44 0.08 4.59
C GLY A 108 -1.96 0.13 4.59
N LEU A 109 -2.50 0.66 3.50
CA LEU A 109 -3.92 0.79 3.23
C LEU A 109 -4.29 0.03 1.94
N TYR A 110 -5.58 -0.17 1.75
CA TYR A 110 -6.16 -0.85 0.60
C TYR A 110 -7.18 0.03 -0.12
N SER A 111 -7.19 -0.04 -1.45
CA SER A 111 -8.31 0.40 -2.28
C SER A 111 -8.36 -0.43 -3.57
N ASP A 112 -9.22 -0.03 -4.49
CA ASP A 112 -9.47 -0.72 -5.75
C ASP A 112 -9.45 0.26 -6.93
N ALA A 113 -8.92 -0.20 -8.06
CA ALA A 113 -9.01 0.44 -9.37
C ALA A 113 -10.41 0.30 -10.02
N GLY A 114 -11.47 0.11 -9.24
CA GLY A 114 -12.86 0.09 -9.67
C GLY A 114 -13.77 1.01 -8.84
N PHE A 115 -15.06 1.00 -9.16
CA PHE A 115 -16.06 1.80 -8.44
C PHE A 115 -16.29 1.29 -7.02
N LYS A 116 -16.11 -0.01 -6.83
CA LYS A 116 -16.20 -0.70 -5.54
C LYS A 116 -15.05 -1.65 -5.37
N THR A 117 -14.61 -1.82 -4.13
CA THR A 117 -13.67 -2.87 -3.77
C THR A 117 -14.27 -4.26 -3.95
N CYS A 118 -13.43 -5.29 -3.87
CA CYS A 118 -13.89 -6.68 -3.95
C CYS A 118 -14.93 -7.02 -2.86
N ALA A 119 -14.86 -6.44 -1.67
CA ALA A 119 -15.88 -6.57 -0.62
C ALA A 119 -17.07 -5.60 -0.76
N GLY A 120 -17.15 -4.84 -1.87
CA GLY A 120 -18.27 -3.95 -2.17
C GLY A 120 -18.24 -2.59 -1.46
N ARG A 121 -17.09 -2.19 -0.88
CA ARG A 121 -16.88 -0.86 -0.30
C ARG A 121 -16.54 0.17 -1.38
N PRO A 122 -16.58 1.48 -1.11
CA PRO A 122 -16.11 2.49 -2.06
C PRO A 122 -14.68 2.20 -2.57
N GLY A 123 -14.52 2.08 -3.90
CA GLY A 123 -13.23 2.00 -4.58
C GLY A 123 -12.78 3.38 -5.08
N SER A 124 -11.59 3.47 -5.69
CA SER A 124 -10.95 4.75 -6.05
C SER A 124 -11.05 5.14 -7.52
N LEU A 125 -11.70 4.35 -8.39
CA LEU A 125 -11.84 4.72 -9.80
C LEU A 125 -12.54 6.08 -9.94
N HIS A 126 -11.89 7.01 -10.63
CA HIS A 126 -12.26 8.44 -10.80
C HIS A 126 -12.12 9.34 -9.55
N TYR A 127 -11.58 8.80 -8.45
CA TYR A 127 -11.26 9.54 -7.22
C TYR A 127 -9.76 9.51 -6.90
N GLU A 128 -8.93 9.01 -7.81
CA GLU A 128 -7.52 8.68 -7.56
C GLU A 128 -6.72 9.87 -7.02
N ILE A 129 -6.96 11.07 -7.57
CA ILE A 129 -6.28 12.30 -7.13
C ILE A 129 -6.67 12.68 -5.69
N ILE A 130 -7.95 12.59 -5.35
CA ILE A 130 -8.44 12.96 -4.01
C ILE A 130 -8.00 11.90 -3.01
N ASP A 131 -8.12 10.62 -3.36
CA ASP A 131 -7.75 9.50 -2.51
C ASP A 131 -6.25 9.47 -2.24
N ALA A 132 -5.41 9.60 -3.27
CA ALA A 132 -3.95 9.66 -3.08
C ALA A 132 -3.53 10.83 -2.19
N LYS A 133 -4.12 12.02 -2.35
CA LYS A 133 -3.87 13.17 -1.47
C LYS A 133 -4.33 12.89 -0.04
N THR A 134 -5.48 12.27 0.12
CA THR A 134 -6.03 11.89 1.43
C THR A 134 -5.11 10.89 2.14
N TYR A 135 -4.70 9.83 1.45
CA TYR A 135 -3.80 8.81 2.00
C TYR A 135 -2.44 9.39 2.38
N ALA A 136 -1.89 10.26 1.54
CA ALA A 136 -0.64 10.96 1.84
C ALA A 136 -0.78 11.88 3.06
N ALA A 137 -1.88 12.63 3.17
CA ALA A 137 -2.16 13.49 4.32
C ALA A 137 -2.36 12.70 5.62
N TRP A 138 -2.92 11.51 5.55
CA TRP A 138 -3.03 10.59 6.68
C TRP A 138 -1.71 9.91 7.06
N GLY A 139 -0.67 10.00 6.21
CA GLY A 139 0.63 9.40 6.47
C GLY A 139 0.77 7.94 6.04
N VAL A 140 -0.09 7.44 5.15
CA VAL A 140 0.00 6.07 4.61
C VAL A 140 1.35 5.86 3.91
N ASP A 141 1.95 4.68 4.05
CA ASP A 141 3.26 4.32 3.47
C ASP A 141 3.17 3.28 2.36
N TYR A 142 2.03 2.61 2.23
CA TYR A 142 1.81 1.51 1.30
C TYR A 142 0.35 1.50 0.85
N LEU A 143 0.10 1.31 -0.45
CA LEU A 143 -1.23 1.09 -1.01
C LEU A 143 -1.26 -0.24 -1.76
N LYS A 144 -2.07 -1.19 -1.28
CA LYS A 144 -2.57 -2.31 -2.10
C LYS A 144 -3.71 -1.78 -2.96
N TYR A 145 -3.64 -2.00 -4.27
CA TYR A 145 -4.59 -1.46 -5.23
C TYR A 145 -5.14 -2.57 -6.12
N ASP A 146 -6.37 -2.97 -5.83
CA ASP A 146 -7.06 -4.13 -6.43
C ASP A 146 -7.70 -3.79 -7.79
N ASN A 147 -8.41 -4.77 -8.36
CA ASN A 147 -8.95 -4.68 -9.73
C ASN A 147 -10.43 -5.12 -9.87
N CYS A 148 -11.21 -5.14 -8.79
CA CYS A 148 -12.61 -5.54 -8.84
C CYS A 148 -13.52 -4.40 -9.35
N ASN A 149 -14.69 -4.74 -9.89
CA ASN A 149 -15.78 -3.78 -10.21
C ASN A 149 -15.35 -2.51 -11.01
N SER A 150 -14.47 -2.67 -12.00
CA SER A 150 -14.07 -1.58 -12.91
C SER A 150 -15.13 -1.30 -13.98
N ASP A 151 -14.92 -0.22 -14.73
CA ASP A 151 -15.70 0.14 -15.93
C ASP A 151 -15.35 -0.69 -17.18
N GLY A 152 -14.54 -1.74 -17.03
CA GLY A 152 -14.05 -2.57 -18.12
C GLY A 152 -12.82 -2.00 -18.85
N THR A 153 -12.34 -0.81 -18.46
CA THR A 153 -11.06 -0.31 -18.97
C THR A 153 -9.91 -1.22 -18.53
N ILE A 154 -8.96 -1.43 -19.45
CA ILE A 154 -7.85 -2.35 -19.20
C ILE A 154 -6.95 -1.82 -18.06
N PRO A 155 -6.39 -2.71 -17.22
CA PRO A 155 -5.57 -2.32 -16.09
C PRO A 155 -4.40 -1.38 -16.43
N GLU A 156 -3.80 -1.55 -17.60
CA GLU A 156 -2.68 -0.76 -18.11
C GLU A 156 -3.03 0.72 -18.29
N LEU A 157 -4.31 1.07 -18.35
CA LEU A 157 -4.78 2.46 -18.40
C LEU A 157 -5.19 2.99 -17.03
N ARG A 158 -5.64 2.13 -16.11
CA ARG A 158 -6.11 2.55 -14.76
C ARG A 158 -5.00 2.65 -13.73
N TYR A 159 -4.15 1.63 -13.62
CA TYR A 159 -3.05 1.62 -12.64
C TYR A 159 -2.11 2.84 -12.75
N PRO A 160 -1.75 3.32 -13.95
CA PRO A 160 -0.94 4.54 -14.08
C PRO A 160 -1.59 5.78 -13.47
N VAL A 161 -2.93 5.91 -13.47
CA VAL A 161 -3.63 7.08 -12.92
C VAL A 161 -3.39 7.18 -11.41
N MET A 162 -3.59 6.08 -10.67
CA MET A 162 -3.31 6.04 -9.24
C MET A 162 -1.81 6.14 -8.95
N ARG A 163 -0.94 5.48 -9.73
CA ARG A 163 0.52 5.65 -9.64
C ARG A 163 0.92 7.12 -9.68
N ASP A 164 0.41 7.85 -10.68
CA ASP A 164 0.76 9.26 -10.89
C ASP A 164 0.17 10.14 -9.81
N ALA A 165 -1.05 9.85 -9.34
CA ALA A 165 -1.67 10.53 -8.21
C ALA A 165 -0.88 10.35 -6.90
N LEU A 166 -0.41 9.14 -6.60
CA LEU A 166 0.46 8.87 -5.45
C LEU A 166 1.77 9.64 -5.56
N ASN A 167 2.41 9.64 -6.73
CA ASN A 167 3.65 10.39 -6.93
C ASN A 167 3.43 11.91 -6.76
N ALA A 168 2.32 12.44 -7.29
CA ALA A 168 1.96 13.85 -7.17
C ALA A 168 1.57 14.28 -5.74
N SER A 169 1.28 13.32 -4.85
CA SER A 169 0.98 13.61 -3.44
C SER A 169 2.19 14.12 -2.64
N GLY A 170 3.41 13.87 -3.14
CA GLY A 170 4.66 14.27 -2.48
C GLY A 170 5.09 13.37 -1.33
N ARG A 171 4.29 12.38 -0.92
CA ARG A 171 4.67 11.36 0.05
C ARG A 171 5.11 10.07 -0.68
N PRO A 172 6.27 9.47 -0.35
CA PRO A 172 6.62 8.16 -0.86
C PRO A 172 5.65 7.09 -0.35
N ILE A 173 4.84 6.53 -1.24
CA ILE A 173 3.89 5.44 -0.93
C ILE A 173 4.25 4.24 -1.79
N PHE A 174 4.52 3.09 -1.15
CA PHE A 174 4.78 1.85 -1.85
C PHE A 174 3.52 1.42 -2.60
N TYR A 175 3.62 1.23 -3.91
CA TYR A 175 2.46 0.93 -4.74
C TYR A 175 2.43 -0.55 -5.14
N SER A 176 1.47 -1.29 -4.61
CA SER A 176 1.29 -2.72 -4.85
C SER A 176 0.05 -2.97 -5.68
N MET A 177 0.24 -3.24 -6.97
CA MET A 177 -0.83 -3.64 -7.89
C MET A 177 -1.30 -5.06 -7.56
N CYS A 178 -2.61 -5.30 -7.62
CA CYS A 178 -3.27 -6.56 -7.26
C CYS A 178 -4.29 -6.95 -8.34
#